data_AF-A0AAE3E0J3-F1
#
_entry.id   AF-A0AAE3E0J3-F1
#
_cell.length_a   1.000
_cell.length_b   1.000
_cell.length_c   1.000
_cell.angle_alpha   90.00
_cell.angle_beta   90.00
_cell.angle_gamma   90.00
#
_symmetry.space_group_name_H-M   'P 1'
#
loop_
_entity.id
_entity.type
_entity.pdbx_description
1 polymer ?
#
loop_
_entity_poly.entity_id
_entity_poly.type
_entity_poly.pdbx_seq_one_letter_code
_entity_poly.pdbx_strand_id
1 'polypeptide(L)'
;MNDFLIPANFEDSGKIMGFFSTRNVVEAVILALPFAFIVFKLCPVGLTWKIILSSVFVIPIGGLALMGIRDDPLSIFVRTWWQWRKNRKILEYRGEVT
;
A
#
# COMPACT_ATOMS: atom_id res chain seq x y z
N MET A 1 18.53 -25.34 -30.48
CA MET A 1 17.35 -24.70 -29.86
C MET A 1 17.84 -24.26 -28.50
N ASN A 2 18.13 -22.97 -28.32
CA ASN A 2 18.65 -22.48 -27.04
C ASN A 2 17.43 -22.22 -26.16
N ASP A 3 17.15 -23.16 -25.26
CA ASP A 3 16.03 -23.04 -24.32
C ASP A 3 16.29 -21.85 -23.40
N PHE A 4 15.48 -20.80 -23.56
CA PHE A 4 15.45 -19.68 -22.63
C PHE A 4 14.78 -20.15 -21.34
N LEU A 5 15.59 -20.64 -20.39
CA LEU A 5 15.14 -21.00 -19.05
C LEU A 5 14.93 -19.72 -18.23
N ILE A 6 13.67 -19.38 -17.98
CA ILE A 6 13.33 -18.34 -17.00
C ILE A 6 13.73 -18.90 -15.61
N PRO A 7 14.58 -18.19 -14.84
CA PRO A 7 14.98 -18.65 -13.52
C PRO A 7 13.76 -18.68 -12.60
N ALA A 8 13.65 -19.71 -11.77
CA ALA A 8 12.54 -19.90 -10.83
C ALA A 8 12.33 -18.71 -9.87
N ASN A 9 13.36 -17.87 -9.68
CA ASN A 9 13.37 -16.71 -8.78
C ASN A 9 13.10 -15.36 -9.49
N PHE A 10 12.55 -15.39 -10.71
CA PHE A 10 12.26 -14.17 -11.47
C PHE A 10 11.20 -13.28 -10.80
N GLU A 11 10.16 -13.89 -10.20
CA GLU A 11 9.07 -13.16 -9.55
C GLU A 11 9.34 -12.84 -8.06
N ASP A 12 10.19 -13.64 -7.42
CA ASP A 12 10.55 -13.48 -6.00
C ASP A 12 11.54 -12.35 -5.72
N SER A 13 12.13 -11.77 -6.77
CA SER A 13 13.06 -10.64 -6.68
C SER A 13 12.33 -9.34 -6.27
N GLY A 14 11.88 -9.29 -5.03
CA GLY A 14 11.14 -8.16 -4.46
C GLY A 14 10.02 -8.49 -3.50
N LYS A 15 9.81 -9.77 -3.12
CA LYS A 15 8.82 -10.17 -2.12
C LYS A 15 9.48 -10.57 -0.79
N ILE A 16 8.97 -10.04 0.31
CA ILE A 16 9.32 -10.43 1.68
C ILE A 16 8.50 -11.66 2.05
N MET A 17 9.19 -12.70 2.53
CA MET A 17 8.60 -14.00 2.89
C MET A 17 7.91 -14.72 1.72
N GLY A 18 8.15 -14.31 0.46
CA GLY A 18 7.45 -14.83 -0.72
C GLY A 18 5.99 -14.36 -0.86
N PHE A 19 5.47 -13.58 0.10
CA PHE A 19 4.07 -13.16 0.13
C PHE A 19 3.86 -11.68 -0.14
N PHE A 20 4.70 -10.80 0.43
CA PHE A 20 4.45 -9.35 0.40
C PHE A 20 5.51 -8.62 -0.41
N SER A 21 5.12 -7.88 -1.44
CA SER A 21 6.04 -6.98 -2.15
C SER A 21 6.74 -6.03 -1.16
N THR A 22 8.06 -5.88 -1.26
CA THR A 22 8.87 -5.01 -0.40
C THR A 22 8.33 -3.58 -0.36
N ARG A 23 7.79 -3.10 -1.49
CA ARG A 23 7.14 -1.78 -1.58
C ARG A 23 5.90 -1.66 -0.69
N ASN A 24 5.06 -2.69 -0.65
CA ASN A 24 3.86 -2.73 0.18
C ASN A 24 4.24 -2.78 1.66
N VAL A 25 5.29 -3.52 2.01
CA VAL A 25 5.82 -3.57 3.39
C VAL A 25 6.34 -2.20 3.82
N VAL A 26 7.13 -1.54 2.98
CA VAL A 26 7.64 -0.19 3.27
C VAL A 26 6.49 0.80 3.47
N GLU A 27 5.47 0.78 2.61
CA GLU A 27 4.29 1.63 2.78
C GLU A 27 3.49 1.30 4.04
N ALA A 28 3.31 0.02 4.36
CA ALA A 28 2.62 -0.40 5.57
C ALA A 28 3.31 0.13 6.83
N VAL A 29 4.64 0.08 6.88
CA VAL A 29 5.43 0.63 7.98
C VAL A 29 5.28 2.15 8.07
N ILE A 30 5.40 2.86 6.94
CA ILE A 30 5.25 4.32 6.89
C ILE A 30 3.85 4.75 7.32
N LEU A 31 2.81 4.00 6.94
CA LEU A 31 1.42 4.31 7.28
C LEU A 31 1.09 3.96 8.73
N ALA A 32 1.60 2.85 9.28
CA ALA A 32 1.26 2.39 10.62
C ALA A 32 2.06 3.08 11.74
N LEU A 33 3.35 3.38 11.51
CA LEU A 33 4.24 3.95 12.52
C LEU A 33 3.75 5.26 13.15
N PRO A 34 3.22 6.24 12.38
CA PRO A 34 2.71 7.49 12.95
C PRO A 34 1.59 7.25 13.95
N PHE A 35 0.65 6.34 13.67
CA PHE A 35 -0.46 6.03 14.58
C PHE A 35 0.05 5.39 15.87
N ALA A 36 0.96 4.43 15.77
CA ALA A 36 1.60 3.85 16.95
C ALA A 36 2.30 4.93 17.78
N PHE A 37 3.10 5.79 17.14
CA PHE A 37 3.81 6.87 17.81
C PHE A 37 2.87 7.84 18.54
N ILE A 38 1.80 8.28 17.87
CA ILE A 38 0.76 9.16 18.42
C ILE A 38 0.14 8.53 19.67
N VAL A 39 -0.28 7.26 19.61
CA VAL A 39 -0.89 6.56 20.75
C VAL A 39 0.08 6.45 21.92
N PHE A 40 1.34 6.09 21.68
CA PHE A 40 2.31 5.90 22.75
C PHE A 40 2.75 7.21 23.42
N LYS A 41 2.90 8.29 22.64
CA LYS A 41 3.36 9.59 23.13
C LYS A 41 2.25 10.47 23.69
N LEU A 42 1.10 10.54 23.03
CA LEU A 42 0.08 11.54 23.34
C LEU A 42 -1.04 11.02 24.23
N CYS A 43 -1.28 9.70 24.29
CA CYS A 43 -2.38 9.15 25.09
C CYS A 43 -1.94 8.94 26.55
N PRO A 44 -2.55 9.62 27.54
CA PRO A 44 -2.19 9.48 28.96
C PRO A 44 -2.89 8.28 29.61
N VAL A 45 -2.77 7.10 29.00
CA VAL A 45 -3.37 5.86 29.49
C VAL A 45 -2.30 4.87 29.91
N GLY A 46 -2.67 3.85 30.71
CA GLY A 46 -1.77 2.78 31.11
C GLY A 46 -1.18 2.02 29.91
N LEU A 47 -0.03 1.37 30.10
CA LEU A 47 0.69 0.66 29.04
C LEU A 47 -0.19 -0.37 28.31
N THR A 48 -1.01 -1.14 29.05
CA THR A 48 -1.94 -2.11 28.47
C THR A 48 -2.90 -1.45 27.48
N TRP A 49 -3.48 -0.30 27.84
CA TRP A 49 -4.39 0.43 26.95
C TRP A 49 -3.67 1.05 25.76
N LYS A 50 -2.43 1.53 25.93
CA LYS A 50 -1.61 2.00 24.80
C LYS A 50 -1.39 0.89 23.77
N ILE A 51 -1.07 -0.32 24.22
CA ILE A 51 -0.87 -1.48 23.33
C ILE A 51 -2.17 -1.79 22.60
N ILE A 52 -3.29 -1.95 23.32
CA ILE A 52 -4.60 -2.27 22.72
C ILE A 52 -4.98 -1.22 21.67
N LEU A 53 -4.93 0.07 22.03
CA LEU A 53 -5.27 1.17 21.11
C LEU A 53 -4.33 1.17 19.90
N SER A 54 -3.03 1.00 20.10
CA SER A 54 -2.09 0.98 18.99
C SER A 54 -2.37 -0.17 18.03
N SER A 55 -2.67 -1.38 18.54
CA SER A 55 -3.03 -2.54 17.73
C SER A 55 -4.32 -2.31 16.94
N VAL A 56 -5.33 -1.68 17.55
CA VAL A 56 -6.61 -1.36 16.89
C VAL A 56 -6.41 -0.46 15.66
N PHE A 57 -5.39 0.40 15.64
CA PHE A 57 -5.08 1.22 14.47
C PHE A 57 -4.06 0.56 13.53
N VAL A 58 -2.99 0.00 14.08
CA VAL A 58 -1.87 -0.57 13.31
C VAL A 58 -2.31 -1.79 12.51
N ILE A 59 -3.14 -2.67 13.07
CA ILE A 59 -3.58 -3.89 12.40
C ILE A 59 -4.40 -3.58 11.13
N PRO A 60 -5.48 -2.78 11.17
CA PRO A 60 -6.25 -2.50 9.97
C PRO A 60 -5.44 -1.68 8.96
N ILE A 61 -4.70 -0.66 9.40
CA ILE A 61 -3.93 0.21 8.49
C ILE A 61 -2.78 -0.56 7.84
N GLY A 62 -1.99 -1.27 8.65
CA GLY A 62 -0.88 -2.09 8.18
C GLY A 62 -1.37 -3.25 7.33
N GLY A 63 -2.45 -3.93 7.72
CA GLY A 63 -3.05 -5.02 6.95
C GLY A 63 -3.53 -4.57 5.57
N LEU A 64 -4.23 -3.43 5.48
CA LEU A 64 -4.67 -2.85 4.20
C LEU A 64 -3.48 -2.46 3.32
N ALA A 65 -2.43 -1.87 3.91
CA ALA A 65 -1.24 -1.48 3.17
C ALA A 65 -0.41 -2.68 2.69
N LEU A 66 -0.34 -3.75 3.48
CA LEU A 66 0.32 -5.00 3.09
C LEU A 66 -0.45 -5.74 2.00
N MET A 67 -1.78 -5.82 2.11
CA MET A 67 -2.63 -6.44 1.09
C MET A 67 -2.47 -5.74 -0.26
N GLY A 68 -2.32 -4.41 -0.25
CA GLY A 68 -2.21 -3.61 -1.47
C GLY A 68 -3.45 -3.76 -2.36
N ILE A 69 -3.34 -3.31 -3.61
CA ILE A 69 -4.41 -3.43 -4.61
C ILE A 69 -3.79 -3.97 -5.90
N ARG A 70 -4.20 -5.16 -6.35
CA ARG A 70 -3.66 -5.82 -7.55
C ARG A 70 -2.14 -5.97 -7.51
N ASP A 71 -1.62 -6.42 -6.36
CA ASP A 71 -0.18 -6.57 -6.06
C ASP A 71 0.65 -5.27 -6.10
N ASP A 72 0.00 -4.13 -6.37
CA ASP A 72 0.60 -2.81 -6.31
C ASP A 72 0.44 -2.16 -4.93
N PRO A 73 1.41 -1.32 -4.53
CA PRO A 73 1.32 -0.51 -3.33
C PRO A 73 0.18 0.52 -3.39
N LEU A 74 -0.32 0.93 -2.23
CA LEU A 74 -1.43 1.88 -2.10
C LEU A 74 -1.10 3.25 -2.71
N SER A 75 0.16 3.68 -2.69
CA SER A 75 0.55 4.96 -3.30
C SER A 75 0.28 5.02 -4.82
N ILE A 76 0.41 3.88 -5.51
CA ILE A 76 0.12 3.79 -6.95
C ILE A 76 -1.37 3.96 -7.17
N PHE A 77 -2.19 3.27 -6.37
CA PHE A 77 -3.64 3.45 -6.41
C PHE A 77 -4.03 4.92 -6.18
N VAL A 78 -3.50 5.56 -5.14
CA VAL A 78 -3.77 6.97 -4.83
C VAL A 78 -3.35 7.88 -5.98
N ARG A 79 -2.17 7.66 -6.56
CA ARG A 79 -1.68 8.44 -7.70
C ARG A 79 -2.57 8.29 -8.93
N THR A 80 -2.94 7.06 -9.29
CA THR A 80 -3.82 6.76 -10.42
C THR A 80 -5.20 7.37 -10.21
N TRP A 81 -5.76 7.24 -9.00
CA TRP A 81 -7.04 7.87 -8.64
C TRP A 81 -6.98 9.40 -8.74
N TRP A 82 -5.89 10.01 -8.29
CA TRP A 82 -5.70 11.46 -8.35
C TRP A 82 -5.55 11.97 -9.79
N GLN A 83 -4.77 11.26 -10.62
CA GLN A 83 -4.64 11.55 -12.05
C GLN A 83 -5.99 11.44 -12.75
N TRP A 84 -6.71 10.35 -12.51
CA TRP A 84 -8.07 10.19 -13.03
C TRP A 84 -8.96 11.34 -12.55
N ARG A 85 -8.97 11.68 -11.26
CA ARG A 85 -9.80 12.78 -10.72
C ARG A 85 -9.50 14.13 -11.37
N LYS A 86 -8.24 14.42 -11.67
CA LYS A 86 -7.81 15.63 -12.42
C LYS A 86 -8.25 15.58 -13.88
N ASN A 87 -8.04 14.44 -14.54
CA ASN A 87 -8.32 14.25 -15.96
C ASN A 87 -9.81 14.00 -16.26
N ARG A 88 -10.64 13.74 -15.24
CA ARG A 88 -12.11 13.66 -15.38
C ARG A 88 -12.75 14.96 -15.89
N LYS A 89 -12.02 16.08 -15.87
CA LYS A 89 -12.45 17.35 -16.47
C LYS A 89 -12.13 17.46 -17.97
N ILE A 90 -11.33 16.56 -18.53
CA ILE A 90 -11.06 16.43 -19.96
C ILE A 90 -11.88 15.23 -20.46
N LEU A 91 -13.19 15.31 -20.28
CA LEU A 91 -14.13 14.67 -21.18
C LEU A 91 -14.40 15.72 -22.25
N GLU A 92 -13.39 16.02 -23.06
CA GLU A 92 -13.67 16.68 -24.33
C GLU A 92 -14.57 15.73 -25.11
N TYR A 93 -15.81 16.18 -25.24
CA TYR A 93 -16.77 15.74 -26.22
C TYR A 93 -16.07 15.63 -27.58
N ARG A 94 -15.59 14.44 -27.93
CA ARG A 94 -15.49 14.05 -29.34
C ARG A 94 -16.89 13.65 -29.78
N GLY A 95 -17.76 14.67 -29.85
CA GLY A 95 -18.80 14.67 -30.86
C GLY A 95 -18.12 14.49 -32.22
N GLU A 96 -18.58 13.46 -32.90
CA GLU A 96 -18.50 13.14 -34.33
C GLU A 96 -17.68 14.07 -35.23
N VAL A 97 -16.87 13.46 -36.11
CA VAL A 97 -17.06 13.62 -37.57
C VAL A 97 -16.36 12.49 -38.33
N THR A 98 -17.18 11.77 -39.10
CA THR A 98 -16.90 10.87 -40.25
C THR A 98 -16.28 9.50 -40.00
#